data_AF-A0A3D3MFY7-F1
#
_entry.id   AF-A0A3D3MFY7-F1
#
_cell.length_a   1.000
_cell.length_b   1.000
_cell.length_c   1.000
_cell.angle_alpha   90.00
_cell.angle_beta   90.00
_cell.angle_gamma   90.00
#
_symmetry.space_group_name_H-M   'P 1'
#
loop_
_entity.id
_entity.type
_entity.pdbx_description
1 polymer ?
#
loop_
_entity_poly.entity_id
_entity_poly.type
_entity_poly.pdbx_seq_one_letter_code
_entity_poly.pdbx_strand_id
1 'polypeptide(L)'
;MELCKLCEVNNANKKNTHYLTDAIIRTCLNIEGSNNREKGLYFAINSSNPFIEFNFQRLDELTLENTIGRKPTEEEIEKAKSIPFSVDYIFCSECESKFTVIETEFIEKVLPKFRNNDLSGVNYLNIEEKLICRNFFYIQIYRSAICEDKFILPNDLVENLKSIIINKLEDYSIPLSITYLKTTGGQAVYTENFVGFTNDKNPYLIFMNGFIIQFYDSF
;
A
#
# COMPACT_ATOMS: atom_id res chain seq x y z
N MET A 1 -3.30 8.80 25.91
CA MET A 1 -2.45 8.28 24.81
C MET A 1 -2.99 6.92 24.47
N GLU A 2 -3.22 6.64 23.20
CA GLU A 2 -3.62 5.31 22.77
C GLU A 2 -2.41 4.35 22.76
N LEU A 3 -2.69 3.06 22.95
CA LEU A 3 -1.69 2.01 22.86
C LEU A 3 -1.45 1.65 21.39
N CYS A 4 -0.21 1.25 21.08
CA CYS A 4 0.18 0.74 19.77
C CYS A 4 -0.71 -0.44 19.36
N LYS A 5 -1.33 -0.36 18.17
CA LYS A 5 -2.22 -1.43 17.68
C LYS A 5 -1.50 -2.75 17.39
N LEU A 6 -0.18 -2.73 17.17
CA LEU A 6 0.61 -3.95 16.99
C LEU A 6 0.97 -4.60 18.33
N CYS A 7 1.71 -3.92 19.20
CA CYS A 7 2.21 -4.56 20.43
C CYS A 7 1.29 -4.45 21.64
N GLU A 8 0.35 -3.50 21.66
CA GLU A 8 -0.58 -3.23 22.77
C GLU A 8 0.09 -2.96 24.14
N VAL A 9 1.40 -2.75 24.16
CA VAL A 9 2.20 -2.50 25.37
C VAL A 9 2.67 -1.05 25.41
N ASN A 10 3.25 -0.56 24.31
CA ASN A 10 3.83 0.76 24.22
C ASN A 10 2.80 1.80 23.74
N ASN A 11 2.96 3.05 24.16
CA ASN A 11 2.17 4.15 23.64
C ASN A 11 2.40 4.34 22.14
N ALA A 12 1.32 4.56 21.39
CA ALA A 12 1.39 4.91 19.98
C ALA A 12 1.91 6.35 19.83
N ASN A 13 3.18 6.47 19.48
CA ASN A 13 3.91 7.74 19.43
C ASN A 13 4.43 8.08 18.03
N LYS A 14 4.28 7.19 17.06
CA LYS A 14 4.78 7.39 15.71
C LYS A 14 3.79 8.22 14.90
N LYS A 15 4.31 9.24 14.22
CA LYS A 15 3.57 10.02 13.20
C LYS A 15 4.01 9.62 11.81
N ASN A 16 3.14 9.88 10.84
CA ASN A 16 3.35 9.68 9.42
C ASN A 16 3.77 8.23 9.11
N THR A 17 3.11 7.26 9.75
CA THR A 17 3.30 5.85 9.41
C THR A 17 2.50 5.55 8.16
N HIS A 18 3.19 5.17 7.09
CA HIS A 18 2.54 4.72 5.87
C HIS A 18 2.03 3.28 6.04
N TYR A 19 0.74 3.04 5.78
CA TYR A 19 0.15 1.70 5.87
C TYR A 19 0.29 0.87 4.59
N LEU A 20 0.55 1.53 3.45
CA LEU A 20 1.12 0.93 2.25
C LEU A 20 2.56 1.43 2.07
N THR A 21 3.51 0.53 1.77
CA THR A 21 4.94 0.91 1.65
C THR A 21 5.17 2.05 0.66
N ASP A 22 5.63 3.21 1.17
CA ASP A 22 5.88 4.45 0.41
C ASP A 22 6.81 4.20 -0.79
N ALA A 23 7.88 3.43 -0.61
CA ALA A 23 8.82 3.12 -1.69
C ALA A 23 8.20 2.40 -2.91
N ILE A 24 7.04 1.76 -2.73
CA ILE A 24 6.29 1.15 -3.82
C ILE A 24 5.26 2.10 -4.38
N ILE A 25 4.45 2.76 -3.56
CA ILE A 25 3.31 3.57 -4.03
C ILE A 25 3.72 4.98 -4.50
N ARG A 26 4.85 5.51 -4.04
CA ARG A 26 5.28 6.90 -4.29
C ARG A 26 5.38 7.26 -5.77
N THR A 27 5.77 6.34 -6.65
CA THR A 27 5.84 6.63 -8.09
C THR A 27 4.46 6.75 -8.75
N CYS A 28 3.43 6.20 -8.13
CA CYS A 28 2.04 6.44 -8.53
C CYS A 28 1.50 7.75 -7.97
N LEU A 29 2.00 8.17 -6.80
CA LEU A 29 1.52 9.37 -6.11
C LEU A 29 2.18 10.67 -6.57
N ASN A 30 3.24 10.64 -7.39
CA ASN A 30 3.95 11.84 -7.84
C ASN A 30 3.87 12.00 -9.37
N ILE A 31 3.60 13.22 -9.84
CA ILE A 31 3.63 13.66 -11.24
C ILE A 31 4.97 13.31 -11.85
N GLU A 32 4.90 12.78 -13.08
CA GLU A 32 6.00 12.22 -13.85
C GLU A 32 6.71 11.01 -13.20
N GLY A 33 6.14 10.42 -12.14
CA GLY A 33 6.74 9.31 -11.40
C GLY A 33 8.01 9.70 -10.63
N SER A 34 8.23 11.00 -10.42
CA SER A 34 9.44 11.52 -9.77
C SER A 34 9.50 11.15 -8.29
N ASN A 35 10.72 11.07 -7.72
CA ASN A 35 10.92 10.82 -6.28
C ASN A 35 10.65 12.07 -5.42
N ASN A 36 10.35 13.23 -6.03
CA ASN A 36 10.11 14.48 -5.31
C ASN A 36 8.65 14.52 -4.83
N ARG A 37 8.46 14.60 -3.51
CA ARG A 37 7.18 14.47 -2.77
C ARG A 37 6.20 15.64 -2.94
N GLU A 38 6.11 16.28 -4.10
CA GLU A 38 5.54 17.63 -4.16
C GLU A 38 4.40 17.86 -5.15
N LYS A 39 4.12 16.97 -6.10
CA LYS A 39 2.98 17.13 -7.01
C LYS A 39 2.51 15.76 -7.46
N GLY A 40 1.23 15.44 -7.38
CA GLY A 40 0.76 14.06 -7.54
C GLY A 40 -0.65 13.92 -8.09
N LEU A 41 -0.88 13.00 -9.02
CA LEU A 41 -2.20 12.55 -9.47
C LEU A 41 -2.27 11.04 -9.33
N TYR A 42 -3.31 10.51 -8.72
CA TYR A 42 -3.49 9.06 -8.60
C TYR A 42 -4.97 8.67 -8.60
N PHE A 43 -5.22 7.45 -9.05
CA PHE A 43 -6.55 6.87 -9.07
C PHE A 43 -6.69 5.88 -7.91
N ALA A 44 -7.70 6.12 -7.07
CA ALA A 44 -8.09 5.24 -6.00
C ALA A 44 -9.33 4.46 -6.39
N ILE A 45 -9.28 3.14 -6.18
CA ILE A 45 -10.45 2.27 -6.31
C ILE A 45 -11.05 2.10 -4.92
N ASN A 46 -12.36 2.27 -4.84
CA ASN A 46 -13.17 2.05 -3.65
C ASN A 46 -14.48 1.40 -4.09
N SER A 47 -14.84 0.23 -3.57
CA SER A 47 -16.08 -0.45 -3.98
C SER A 47 -17.36 0.12 -3.32
N SER A 48 -17.23 1.03 -2.35
CA SER A 48 -18.39 1.78 -1.82
C SER A 48 -18.84 2.91 -2.75
N ASN A 49 -18.08 3.19 -3.80
CA ASN A 49 -18.36 4.21 -4.79
C ASN A 49 -18.29 3.55 -6.18
N PRO A 50 -19.34 3.61 -7.02
CA PRO A 50 -19.27 3.04 -8.37
C PRO A 50 -18.27 3.76 -9.29
N PHE A 51 -17.68 4.87 -8.85
CA PHE A 51 -16.71 5.68 -9.59
C PHE A 51 -15.28 5.49 -9.06
N ILE A 52 -14.31 5.52 -9.97
CA ILE A 52 -12.88 5.61 -9.64
C ILE A 52 -12.62 7.01 -9.07
N GLU A 53 -12.04 7.08 -7.87
CA GLU A 53 -11.76 8.34 -7.20
C GLU A 53 -10.42 8.89 -7.67
N PHE A 54 -10.48 10.01 -8.39
CA PHE A 54 -9.29 10.78 -8.74
C PHE A 54 -8.84 11.61 -7.54
N ASN A 55 -7.58 11.46 -7.14
CA ASN A 55 -6.99 12.19 -6.03
C ASN A 55 -5.74 12.94 -6.49
N PHE A 56 -5.44 14.03 -5.79
CA PHE A 56 -4.29 14.87 -6.09
C PHE A 56 -3.56 15.37 -4.84
N GLN A 57 -2.28 15.70 -5.00
CA GLN A 57 -1.48 16.33 -3.96
C GLN A 57 -0.78 17.58 -4.48
N ARG A 58 -0.92 18.69 -3.72
CA ARG A 58 -0.11 19.92 -3.82
C ARG A 58 0.12 20.43 -5.26
N LEU A 59 -0.92 20.30 -6.09
CA LEU A 59 -0.95 20.87 -7.43
C LEU A 59 -1.36 22.35 -7.39
N ASP A 60 -0.84 23.13 -8.32
CA ASP A 60 -1.35 24.47 -8.58
C ASP A 60 -2.76 24.40 -9.20
N GLU A 61 -3.59 25.40 -8.89
CA GLU A 61 -5.00 25.48 -9.33
C GLU A 61 -5.15 25.37 -10.85
N LEU A 62 -4.20 25.90 -11.62
CA LEU A 62 -4.22 25.88 -13.08
C LEU A 62 -4.08 24.46 -13.63
N THR A 63 -3.16 23.67 -13.08
CA THR A 63 -2.96 22.27 -13.47
C THR A 63 -4.14 21.40 -13.03
N LEU A 64 -4.74 21.69 -11.87
CA LEU A 64 -5.93 21.01 -11.36
C LEU A 64 -7.15 21.24 -12.24
N GLU A 65 -7.44 22.49 -12.59
CA GLU A 65 -8.58 22.84 -13.46
C GLU A 65 -8.43 22.19 -14.85
N ASN A 66 -7.22 22.16 -15.41
CA ASN A 66 -6.96 21.51 -16.69
C ASN A 66 -7.12 19.98 -16.64
N THR A 67 -6.83 19.36 -15.49
CA THR A 67 -6.88 17.89 -15.36
C THR A 67 -8.28 17.39 -14.99
N ILE A 68 -8.96 18.08 -14.07
CA ILE A 68 -10.30 17.70 -13.61
C ILE A 68 -11.38 18.25 -14.55
N GLY A 69 -11.07 19.26 -15.37
CA GLY A 69 -12.01 19.94 -16.25
C GLY A 69 -13.01 20.85 -15.53
N ARG A 70 -12.83 21.04 -14.21
CA ARG A 70 -13.61 21.92 -13.34
C ARG A 70 -12.75 22.41 -12.17
N LYS A 71 -13.24 23.42 -11.46
CA LYS A 71 -12.64 23.84 -10.18
C LYS A 71 -12.77 22.72 -9.14
N PRO A 72 -11.70 22.42 -8.39
CA PRO A 72 -11.78 21.51 -7.24
C PRO A 72 -12.63 22.14 -6.13
N THR A 73 -13.36 21.29 -5.41
CA THR A 73 -14.15 21.67 -4.22
C THR A 73 -13.25 21.89 -3.01
N GLU A 74 -13.72 22.63 -2.01
CA GLU A 74 -12.97 22.86 -0.76
C GLU A 74 -12.61 21.54 -0.05
N GLU A 75 -13.51 20.55 -0.07
CA GLU A 75 -13.26 19.21 0.47
C GLU A 75 -12.12 18.47 -0.24
N GLU A 76 -12.05 18.57 -1.58
CA GLU A 76 -10.97 17.98 -2.38
C GLU A 76 -9.62 18.67 -2.06
N ILE A 77 -9.62 19.99 -1.89
CA ILE A 77 -8.44 20.78 -1.53
C ILE A 77 -7.95 20.42 -0.11
N GLU A 78 -8.86 20.19 0.82
CA GLU A 78 -8.51 19.82 2.19
C GLU A 78 -7.96 18.39 2.26
N LYS A 79 -8.57 17.43 1.54
CA LYS A 79 -8.02 16.07 1.39
C LYS A 79 -6.63 16.07 0.76
N ALA A 80 -6.37 16.94 -0.22
CA ALA A 80 -5.07 17.06 -0.87
C ALA A 80 -3.93 17.53 0.04
N LYS A 81 -4.25 18.09 1.22
CA LYS A 81 -3.25 18.47 2.25
C LYS A 81 -2.78 17.28 3.08
N SER A 82 -3.58 16.21 3.15
CA SER A 82 -3.23 14.97 3.85
C SER A 82 -2.17 14.18 3.08
N ILE A 83 -1.40 13.35 3.80
CA ILE A 83 -0.45 12.43 3.18
C ILE A 83 -1.20 11.12 2.89
N PRO A 84 -1.33 10.71 1.62
CA PRO A 84 -2.02 9.48 1.23
C PRO A 84 -1.42 8.29 1.94
N PHE A 85 -2.33 7.38 2.31
CA PHE A 85 -1.98 6.10 2.91
C PHE A 85 -1.07 6.22 4.15
N SER A 86 -1.25 7.29 4.95
CA SER A 86 -0.47 7.57 6.14
C SER A 86 -1.36 7.92 7.33
N VAL A 87 -0.95 7.49 8.52
CA VAL A 87 -1.65 7.71 9.79
C VAL A 87 -0.72 8.20 10.89
N ASP A 88 -1.29 8.93 11.84
CA ASP A 88 -0.61 9.40 13.03
C ASP A 88 -1.07 8.64 14.27
N TYR A 89 -0.13 8.30 15.15
CA TYR A 89 -0.36 7.75 16.49
C TYR A 89 -1.14 6.42 16.53
N ILE A 90 -0.98 5.57 15.51
CA ILE A 90 -1.51 4.19 15.50
C ILE A 90 -0.49 3.18 16.01
N PHE A 91 0.79 3.39 15.69
CA PHE A 91 1.89 2.49 16.04
C PHE A 91 2.93 3.19 16.92
N CYS A 92 3.73 2.39 17.64
CA CYS A 92 4.91 2.89 18.36
C CYS A 92 6.17 2.77 17.49
N SER A 93 7.20 3.58 17.81
CA SER A 93 8.48 3.59 17.09
C SER A 93 9.16 2.22 17.01
N GLU A 94 9.02 1.37 18.03
CA GLU A 94 9.59 0.02 18.02
C GLU A 94 8.90 -0.89 17.00
N CYS A 95 7.57 -0.84 16.93
CA CYS A 95 6.79 -1.62 15.98
C CYS A 95 7.01 -1.12 14.54
N GLU A 96 7.09 0.20 14.36
CA GLU A 96 7.47 0.81 13.08
C GLU A 96 8.83 0.27 12.58
N SER A 97 9.81 0.18 13.48
CA SER A 97 11.14 -0.36 13.14
C SER A 97 11.06 -1.81 12.65
N LYS A 98 10.13 -2.62 13.16
CA LYS A 98 9.90 -3.99 12.66
C LYS A 98 9.35 -3.98 11.24
N PHE A 99 8.40 -3.10 10.93
CA PHE A 99 7.89 -2.93 9.56
C PHE A 99 9.01 -2.53 8.61
N THR A 100 9.83 -1.53 8.99
CA THR A 100 10.97 -1.08 8.18
C THR A 100 11.93 -2.22 7.85
N VAL A 101 12.27 -3.08 8.81
CA VAL A 101 13.14 -4.24 8.55
C VAL A 101 12.55 -5.16 7.49
N ILE A 102 11.26 -5.51 7.62
CA ILE A 102 10.57 -6.38 6.65
C ILE A 102 10.50 -5.72 5.25
N GLU A 103 10.20 -4.43 5.19
CA GLU A 103 10.15 -3.67 3.94
C GLU A 103 11.51 -3.62 3.26
N THR A 104 12.56 -3.28 4.00
CA THR A 104 13.92 -3.20 3.48
C THR A 104 14.38 -4.54 2.90
N GLU A 105 14.12 -5.65 3.60
CA GLU A 105 14.52 -6.97 3.07
C GLU A 105 13.87 -7.30 1.73
N PHE A 106 12.59 -7.00 1.56
CA PHE A 106 11.90 -7.22 0.29
C PHE A 106 12.43 -6.29 -0.81
N ILE A 107 12.57 -5.00 -0.50
CA ILE A 107 13.02 -3.98 -1.46
C ILE A 107 14.45 -4.25 -1.95
N GLU A 108 15.33 -4.74 -1.08
CA GLU A 108 16.74 -4.95 -1.42
C GLU A 108 17.00 -6.33 -2.02
N LYS A 109 16.34 -7.38 -1.54
CA LYS A 109 16.66 -8.77 -1.93
C LYS A 109 15.73 -9.32 -3.01
N VAL A 110 14.45 -8.97 -2.99
CA VAL A 110 13.42 -9.59 -3.83
C VAL A 110 13.04 -8.71 -5.02
N LEU A 111 12.64 -7.47 -4.75
CA LEU A 111 12.15 -6.54 -5.76
C LEU A 111 13.09 -6.32 -6.96
N PRO A 112 14.43 -6.22 -6.79
CA PRO A 112 15.35 -6.01 -7.91
C PRO A 112 15.42 -7.20 -8.86
N LYS A 113 14.97 -8.39 -8.45
CA LYS A 113 14.94 -9.59 -9.30
C LYS A 113 13.95 -9.47 -10.45
N PHE A 114 12.98 -8.56 -10.40
CA PHE A 114 11.98 -8.42 -11.46
C PHE A 114 11.67 -6.97 -11.87
N ARG A 115 11.75 -5.98 -10.97
CA ARG A 115 11.27 -4.62 -11.27
C ARG A 115 12.08 -3.88 -12.36
N ASN A 116 13.37 -4.18 -12.49
CA ASN A 116 14.26 -3.55 -13.48
C ASN A 116 14.76 -4.51 -14.56
N ASN A 117 14.21 -5.73 -14.61
CA ASN A 117 14.62 -6.73 -15.58
C ASN A 117 13.67 -6.74 -16.78
N ASP A 118 14.23 -7.15 -17.92
CA ASP A 118 13.39 -7.53 -19.03
C ASP A 118 12.74 -8.87 -18.72
N LEU A 119 11.40 -8.86 -18.65
CA LEU A 119 10.57 -10.03 -18.36
C LEU A 119 9.81 -10.48 -19.62
N SER A 120 10.18 -9.96 -20.79
CA SER A 120 9.55 -10.32 -22.05
C SER A 120 9.67 -11.83 -22.29
N GLY A 121 8.53 -12.50 -22.43
CA GLY A 121 8.47 -13.96 -22.59
C GLY A 121 8.67 -14.79 -21.32
N VAL A 122 8.83 -14.15 -20.15
CA VAL A 122 8.91 -14.84 -18.86
C VAL A 122 7.50 -15.05 -18.30
N ASN A 123 7.03 -16.30 -18.32
CA ASN A 123 5.72 -16.65 -17.78
C ASN A 123 5.73 -16.92 -16.26
N TYR A 124 6.89 -17.29 -15.70
CA TYR A 124 7.05 -17.63 -14.29
C TYR A 124 8.41 -17.19 -13.76
N LEU A 125 8.42 -16.64 -12.55
CA LEU A 125 9.64 -16.32 -11.80
C LEU A 125 9.67 -17.18 -10.54
N ASN A 126 10.76 -17.93 -10.34
CA ASN A 126 10.97 -18.64 -9.09
C ASN A 126 11.72 -17.72 -8.12
N ILE A 127 11.06 -17.33 -7.03
CA ILE A 127 11.65 -16.53 -5.96
C ILE A 127 11.86 -17.45 -4.76
N GLU A 128 13.12 -17.71 -4.42
CA GLU A 128 13.49 -18.61 -3.31
C GLU A 128 13.13 -18.01 -1.94
N GLU A 129 13.14 -16.68 -1.82
CA GLU A 129 12.83 -15.93 -0.61
C GLU A 129 11.32 -15.81 -0.34
N LYS A 130 10.63 -16.96 -0.34
CA LYS A 130 9.17 -17.06 -0.14
C LYS A 130 8.72 -16.37 1.15
N LEU A 131 9.46 -16.57 2.24
CA LEU A 131 9.14 -15.98 3.53
C LEU A 131 9.29 -14.45 3.54
N ILE A 132 10.30 -13.90 2.85
CA ILE A 132 10.49 -12.45 2.72
C ILE A 132 9.30 -11.85 1.93
N CYS A 133 8.90 -12.51 0.84
CA CYS A 133 7.72 -12.09 0.08
C CYS A 133 6.47 -12.08 0.95
N ARG A 134 6.19 -13.18 1.66
CA ARG A 134 4.99 -13.30 2.50
C ARG A 134 4.95 -12.26 3.61
N ASN A 135 6.05 -12.11 4.36
CA ASN A 135 6.13 -11.12 5.42
C ASN A 135 5.89 -9.71 4.90
N PHE A 136 6.46 -9.37 3.74
CA PHE A 136 6.23 -8.08 3.10
C PHE A 136 4.77 -7.83 2.78
N PHE A 137 4.05 -8.80 2.22
CA PHE A 137 2.63 -8.62 1.88
C PHE A 137 1.73 -8.69 3.10
N TYR A 138 2.06 -9.50 4.11
CA TYR A 138 1.33 -9.54 5.38
C TYR A 138 1.33 -8.20 6.12
N ILE A 139 2.44 -7.48 6.13
CA ILE A 139 2.45 -6.15 6.75
C ILE A 139 1.59 -5.14 5.96
N GLN A 140 1.45 -5.28 4.63
CA GLN A 140 0.54 -4.42 3.86
C GLN A 140 -0.91 -4.72 4.24
N ILE A 141 -1.27 -6.01 4.32
CA ILE A 141 -2.62 -6.45 4.67
C ILE A 141 -2.98 -5.99 6.10
N TYR A 142 -2.11 -6.29 7.07
CA TYR A 142 -2.34 -5.95 8.47
C TYR A 142 -2.47 -4.44 8.67
N ARG A 143 -1.52 -3.63 8.16
CA ARG A 143 -1.60 -2.18 8.33
C ARG A 143 -2.83 -1.59 7.64
N SER A 144 -3.20 -2.10 6.47
CA SER A 144 -4.42 -1.64 5.79
C SER A 144 -5.66 -1.95 6.61
N ALA A 145 -5.77 -3.14 7.20
CA ALA A 145 -6.92 -3.51 8.03
C ALA A 145 -7.05 -2.72 9.32
N ILE A 146 -5.93 -2.23 9.86
CA ILE A 146 -5.91 -1.41 11.08
C ILE A 146 -6.12 0.08 10.79
N CYS A 147 -5.68 0.57 9.63
CA CYS A 147 -5.63 2.00 9.32
C CYS A 147 -6.72 2.48 8.37
N GLU A 148 -7.37 1.58 7.62
CA GLU A 148 -8.42 1.92 6.67
C GLU A 148 -9.77 1.38 7.15
N ASP A 149 -10.65 2.28 7.61
CA ASP A 149 -11.97 1.93 8.17
C ASP A 149 -12.84 1.12 7.19
N LYS A 150 -12.62 1.30 5.88
CA LYS A 150 -13.37 0.61 4.83
C LYS A 150 -12.83 -0.79 4.52
N PHE A 151 -11.63 -1.13 4.96
CA PHE A 151 -10.99 -2.41 4.66
C PHE A 151 -11.14 -3.37 5.86
N ILE A 152 -12.29 -4.04 5.93
CA ILE A 152 -12.70 -4.80 7.12
C ILE A 152 -12.32 -6.28 6.96
N LEU A 153 -11.46 -6.76 7.84
CA LEU A 153 -11.08 -8.17 7.94
C LEU A 153 -11.68 -8.85 9.19
N PRO A 154 -11.88 -10.18 9.18
CA PRO A 154 -12.27 -10.93 10.37
C PRO A 154 -11.22 -10.76 11.47
N ASN A 155 -11.66 -10.57 12.72
CA ASN A 155 -10.76 -10.34 13.86
C ASN A 155 -9.73 -11.46 14.03
N ASP A 156 -10.13 -12.72 13.82
CA ASP A 156 -9.22 -13.87 13.93
C ASP A 156 -8.08 -13.80 12.90
N LEU A 157 -8.36 -13.30 11.69
CA LEU A 157 -7.35 -13.09 10.66
C LEU A 157 -6.40 -11.95 11.03
N VAL A 158 -6.91 -10.85 11.58
CA VAL A 158 -6.11 -9.71 12.04
C VAL A 158 -5.18 -10.12 13.19
N GLU A 159 -5.69 -10.87 14.18
CA GLU A 159 -4.89 -11.36 15.30
C GLU A 159 -3.85 -12.40 14.84
N ASN A 160 -4.19 -13.25 13.87
CA ASN A 160 -3.22 -14.17 13.27
C ASN A 160 -2.07 -13.40 12.59
N LEU A 161 -2.40 -12.42 11.74
CA LEU A 161 -1.40 -11.56 11.07
C LEU A 161 -0.51 -10.83 12.10
N LYS A 162 -1.13 -10.25 13.14
CA LYS A 162 -0.41 -9.60 14.25
C LYS A 162 0.58 -10.55 14.92
N SER A 163 0.17 -11.77 15.24
CA SER A 163 1.03 -12.80 15.83
C SER A 163 2.20 -13.16 14.91
N ILE A 164 1.94 -13.38 13.61
CA ILE A 164 2.97 -13.68 12.61
C ILE A 164 4.02 -12.57 12.57
N ILE A 165 3.59 -11.31 12.50
CA ILE A 165 4.48 -10.14 12.41
C ILE A 165 5.30 -9.97 13.69
N ILE A 166 4.69 -10.10 14.87
CA ILE A 166 5.37 -9.88 16.16
C ILE A 166 6.41 -10.97 16.42
N ASN A 167 6.02 -12.22 16.21
CA ASN A 167 6.81 -13.40 16.55
C ASN A 167 7.71 -13.86 15.41
N LYS A 168 7.63 -13.22 14.23
CA LYS A 168 8.36 -13.59 13.00
C LYS A 168 8.15 -15.06 12.64
N LEU A 169 6.90 -15.53 12.74
CA LEU A 169 6.57 -16.91 12.45
C LEU A 169 6.71 -17.17 10.95
N GLU A 170 7.26 -18.33 10.62
CA GLU A 170 7.16 -18.86 9.27
C GLU A 170 5.74 -19.39 9.07
N ASP A 171 4.90 -18.60 8.39
CA ASP A 171 3.51 -18.93 8.14
C ASP A 171 3.18 -19.00 6.65
N TYR A 172 2.51 -20.10 6.29
CA TYR A 172 1.98 -20.34 4.96
C TYR A 172 0.46 -20.59 4.95
N SER A 173 -0.22 -20.41 6.07
CA SER A 173 -1.62 -20.82 6.21
C SER A 173 -2.59 -19.89 5.47
N ILE A 174 -2.29 -18.60 5.37
CA ILE A 174 -3.15 -17.62 4.69
C ILE A 174 -2.97 -17.75 3.17
N PRO A 175 -4.00 -18.11 2.38
CA PRO A 175 -3.86 -18.20 0.93
C PRO A 175 -3.59 -16.82 0.36
N LEU A 176 -2.49 -16.69 -0.39
CA LEU A 176 -1.97 -15.42 -0.88
C LEU A 176 -1.54 -15.59 -2.34
N SER A 177 -2.10 -14.76 -3.21
CA SER A 177 -1.72 -14.63 -4.62
C SER A 177 -1.28 -13.19 -4.87
N ILE A 178 -0.11 -13.04 -5.50
CA ILE A 178 0.49 -11.74 -5.79
C ILE A 178 0.70 -11.63 -7.30
N THR A 179 0.06 -10.64 -7.90
CA THR A 179 0.28 -10.31 -9.31
C THR A 179 1.17 -9.08 -9.39
N TYR A 180 2.32 -9.20 -10.06
CA TYR A 180 3.17 -8.08 -10.40
C TYR A 180 2.82 -7.56 -11.81
N LEU A 181 2.44 -6.30 -11.89
CA LEU A 181 2.11 -5.60 -13.13
C LEU A 181 3.30 -4.70 -13.52
N LYS A 182 3.90 -4.99 -14.67
CA LYS A 182 4.98 -4.18 -15.24
C LYS A 182 4.38 -3.01 -16.02
N THR A 183 4.55 -1.79 -15.52
CA THR A 183 4.20 -0.57 -16.26
C THR A 183 5.24 -0.31 -17.36
N THR A 184 4.80 -0.32 -18.61
CA THR A 184 5.61 0.00 -19.80
C THR A 184 5.36 1.44 -20.23
N GLY A 185 6.40 2.17 -20.66
CA GLY A 185 6.25 3.55 -21.15
C GLY A 185 6.98 4.64 -20.35
N GLY A 186 7.78 4.26 -19.35
CA GLY A 186 8.61 5.20 -18.57
C GLY A 186 7.99 5.63 -17.25
N GLN A 187 8.68 6.50 -16.50
CA GLN A 187 8.26 6.92 -15.14
C GLN A 187 6.93 7.67 -15.12
N ALA A 188 6.65 8.47 -16.16
CA ALA A 188 5.43 9.26 -16.25
C ALA A 188 4.14 8.42 -16.30
N VAL A 189 4.21 7.16 -16.74
CA VAL A 189 3.03 6.28 -16.85
C VAL A 189 2.68 5.63 -15.50
N TYR A 190 3.59 5.65 -14.51
CA TYR A 190 3.30 5.07 -13.19
C TYR A 190 2.18 5.80 -12.44
N THR A 191 1.88 7.06 -12.77
CA THR A 191 0.75 7.81 -12.20
C THR A 191 -0.61 7.26 -12.62
N GLU A 192 -0.67 6.47 -13.69
CA GLU A 192 -1.90 5.82 -14.16
C GLU A 192 -2.20 4.51 -13.42
N ASN A 193 -1.27 4.03 -12.59
CA ASN A 193 -1.50 2.83 -11.80
C ASN A 193 -2.51 3.10 -10.67
N PHE A 194 -3.09 2.02 -10.15
CA PHE A 194 -4.09 2.10 -9.08
C PHE A 194 -3.47 1.88 -7.70
N VAL A 195 -3.96 2.62 -6.72
CA VAL A 195 -3.68 2.37 -5.30
C VAL A 195 -4.98 2.39 -4.53
N GLY A 196 -5.28 1.38 -3.73
CA GLY A 196 -6.51 1.31 -2.95
C GLY A 196 -6.91 -0.12 -2.62
N PHE A 197 -8.15 -0.29 -2.18
CA PHE A 197 -8.66 -1.55 -1.65
C PHE A 197 -10.06 -1.81 -2.20
N THR A 198 -10.42 -3.07 -2.33
CA THR A 198 -11.83 -3.43 -2.48
C THR A 198 -12.42 -3.76 -1.11
N ASN A 199 -13.74 -3.56 -0.98
CA ASN A 199 -14.53 -4.05 0.16
C ASN A 199 -15.14 -5.43 -0.15
N ASP A 200 -14.52 -6.17 -1.08
CA ASP A 200 -14.88 -7.56 -1.32
C ASP A 200 -14.43 -8.39 -0.12
N LYS A 201 -15.22 -9.41 0.24
CA LYS A 201 -14.92 -10.26 1.40
C LYS A 201 -14.15 -11.53 1.04
N ASN A 202 -14.23 -11.97 -0.21
CA ASN A 202 -13.49 -13.14 -0.67
C ASN A 202 -13.49 -13.19 -2.23
N PRO A 203 -12.36 -12.94 -2.90
CA PRO A 203 -11.07 -12.58 -2.32
C PRO A 203 -11.04 -11.13 -1.80
N TYR A 204 -10.19 -10.87 -0.82
CA TYR A 204 -9.77 -9.51 -0.47
C TYR A 204 -8.72 -9.03 -1.48
N LEU A 205 -8.85 -7.79 -1.96
CA LEU A 205 -7.94 -7.21 -2.95
C LEU A 205 -7.34 -5.89 -2.48
N ILE A 206 -6.02 -5.76 -2.64
CA ILE A 206 -5.27 -4.52 -2.46
C ILE A 206 -4.56 -4.18 -3.78
N PHE A 207 -4.85 -3.01 -4.33
CA PHE A 207 -4.10 -2.41 -5.41
C PHE A 207 -2.99 -1.57 -4.81
N MET A 208 -1.75 -1.90 -5.14
CA MET A 208 -0.56 -1.26 -4.59
C MET A 208 0.41 -0.95 -5.73
N ASN A 209 0.02 0.01 -6.57
CA ASN A 209 0.80 0.43 -7.74
C ASN A 209 1.05 -0.76 -8.69
N GLY A 210 2.30 -1.22 -8.81
CA GLY A 210 2.66 -2.37 -9.64
C GLY A 210 2.29 -3.74 -9.04
N PHE A 211 1.52 -3.80 -7.95
CA PHE A 211 1.11 -5.05 -7.33
C PHE A 211 -0.41 -5.11 -7.14
N ILE A 212 -0.96 -6.30 -7.37
CA ILE A 212 -2.28 -6.70 -6.88
C ILE A 212 -2.05 -7.79 -5.83
N ILE A 213 -2.47 -7.53 -4.60
CA ILE A 213 -2.43 -8.47 -3.49
C ILE A 213 -3.82 -9.08 -3.36
N GLN A 214 -3.91 -10.39 -3.50
CA GLN A 214 -5.15 -11.14 -3.40
C GLN A 214 -5.03 -12.20 -2.29
N PHE A 215 -5.93 -12.19 -1.32
CA PHE A 215 -5.92 -13.15 -0.23
C PHE A 215 -7.33 -13.56 0.23
N TYR A 216 -7.39 -14.63 1.01
CA TYR A 216 -8.60 -15.35 1.37
C TYR A 216 -8.62 -15.60 2.88
N ASP A 217 -9.78 -15.51 3.53
CA ASP A 217 -9.96 -15.88 4.94
C ASP A 217 -10.18 -17.40 5.13
N SER A 218 -10.54 -18.12 4.07
CA SER A 218 -10.81 -19.57 4.05
C SER A 218 -10.81 -20.13 2.61
N PHE A 219 -10.43 -21.41 2.46
CA PHE A 219 -10.54 -22.18 1.21
C PHE A 219 -11.96 -22.75 1.03
#